data_AF-A0A7C5N6P3-F1
#
_entry.id   AF-A0A7C5N6P3-F1
#
_cell.length_a   1.000
_cell.length_b   1.000
_cell.length_c   1.000
_cell.angle_alpha   90.00
_cell.angle_beta   90.00
_cell.angle_gamma   90.00
#
_symmetry.space_group_name_H-M   'P 1'
#
loop_
_entity.id
_entity.type
_entity.pdbx_description
1 polymer ?
#
loop_
_entity_poly.entity_id
_entity_poly.type
_entity_poly.pdbx_seq_one_letter_code
_entity_poly.pdbx_strand_id
1 'polypeptide(L)' 'CKGLLIYGFPLDPKVYFISELPVQIRPIEFVITGMIAIVICTVATIVPSLYAANLKPADGFRNQ' A
#
# COMPACT_ATOMS: atom_id res chain seq x y z
N CYS A 1 -2.27 0.77 11.37
CA CYS A 1 -3.62 1.08 10.86
C CYS A 1 -4.68 1.02 11.96
N LYS A 2 -4.67 1.99 12.90
CA LYS A 2 -5.68 2.12 13.97
C LYS A 2 -6.86 3.04 13.58
N GLY A 3 -6.78 3.71 12.43
CA GLY A 3 -7.74 4.74 12.00
C GLY A 3 -9.04 4.20 11.42
N LEU A 4 -9.04 3.02 10.78
CA LEU A 4 -10.23 2.49 10.09
C LEU A 4 -11.24 1.80 11.02
N LEU A 5 -10.82 1.38 12.22
CA LEU A 5 -11.72 0.88 13.27
C LEU A 5 -12.37 2.02 14.07
N ILE A 6 -11.69 3.17 14.16
CA ILE A 6 -12.24 4.37 14.79
C ILE A 6 -13.28 5.02 13.86
N TYR A 7 -12.99 5.04 12.56
CA TYR A 7 -13.91 5.48 11.53
C TYR A 7 -14.67 4.27 10.96
N GLY A 8 -15.47 3.61 11.81
CA GLY A 8 -16.39 2.57 11.34
C GLY A 8 -17.14 3.10 10.14
N PHE A 9 -17.00 2.43 8.98
CA PHE A 9 -17.58 2.90 7.73
C PHE A 9 -19.11 2.81 7.87
N PRO A 10 -19.81 3.94 8.07
CA PRO A 10 -21.24 3.89 8.33
C PRO A 10 -21.91 3.63 6.98
N LEU A 11 -22.18 2.36 6.67
CA LEU A 11 -23.05 2.00 5.57
C LEU A 11 -24.48 2.30 6.02
N ASP A 12 -25.13 3.23 5.32
CA ASP A 12 -26.51 3.66 5.58
C ASP A 12 -27.42 2.41 5.73
N PRO A 13 -28.02 2.17 6.91
CA PRO A 13 -28.66 0.91 7.26
C PRO A 13 -30.02 0.70 6.56
N LYS A 14 -30.40 1.55 5.61
CA LYS A 14 -31.68 1.43 4.89
C LYS A 14 -31.67 0.34 3.81
N VAL A 15 -30.50 -0.23 3.43
CA VAL A 15 -30.39 -1.27 2.39
C VAL A 15 -29.53 -2.49 2.78
N TYR A 16 -28.72 -2.44 3.85
CA TYR A 16 -27.87 -3.56 4.26
C TYR A 16 -28.12 -3.94 5.73
N PHE A 17 -28.78 -5.07 5.95
CA PHE A 17 -29.16 -5.63 7.27
C PHE A 17 -27.99 -6.21 8.10
N ILE A 18 -26.75 -5.78 7.90
CA ILE A 18 -25.59 -6.19 8.74
C ILE A 18 -24.88 -4.90 9.22
N SER A 19 -24.95 -4.66 10.53
CA SER A 19 -24.45 -3.43 11.19
C SER A 19 -22.93 -3.36 11.32
N GLU A 20 -22.23 -4.49 11.19
CA GLU A 20 -20.78 -4.57 11.28
C GLU A 20 -20.33 -5.94 10.74
N LEU A 21 -19.42 -5.96 9.77
CA LEU A 21 -18.71 -7.19 9.44
C LEU A 21 -17.59 -7.33 10.48
N PRO A 22 -17.53 -8.40 11.29
CA PRO A 22 -16.47 -8.58 12.26
C PRO A 22 -15.16 -8.86 11.52
N VAL A 23 -14.44 -7.79 11.16
CA VAL A 23 -13.13 -7.86 10.55
C VAL A 23 -12.14 -8.21 11.65
N GLN A 24 -11.88 -9.51 11.79
CA GLN A 24 -10.92 -10.06 12.75
C GLN A 24 -9.49 -9.76 12.28
N ILE A 25 -8.92 -8.66 12.75
CA ILE A 25 -7.55 -8.27 12.39
C ILE A 25 -6.59 -9.14 13.19
N ARG A 26 -5.94 -10.09 12.52
CA ARG A 26 -4.83 -10.85 13.09
C ARG A 26 -3.54 -10.06 12.84
N PRO A 27 -2.94 -9.43 13.87
CA PRO A 27 -1.82 -8.52 13.69
C PRO A 27 -0.61 -9.21 13.05
N ILE A 28 -0.41 -10.49 13.32
CA ILE A 28 0.67 -11.29 12.71
C ILE A 28 0.52 -11.39 11.18
N GLU A 29 -0.67 -11.70 10.68
CA GLU A 29 -0.93 -11.80 9.24
C GLU A 29 -0.79 -10.44 8.56
N PHE A 30 -1.26 -9.39 9.23
CA PHE A 30 -1.15 -8.02 8.73
C PHE A 30 0.32 -7.59 8.58
N VAL A 31 1.14 -7.88 9.61
CA VAL A 31 2.58 -7.55 9.58
C VAL A 31 3.31 -8.38 8.53
N ILE A 32 3.07 -9.69 8.45
CA ILE A 32 3.72 -10.55 7.46
C ILE A 32 3.37 -10.10 6.04
N THR A 33 2.08 -9.88 5.76
CA THR A 33 1.63 -9.43 4.44
C THR A 33 2.21 -8.06 4.09
N GLY A 34 2.21 -7.12 5.03
CA GLY A 34 2.81 -5.80 4.84
C GLY A 34 4.31 -5.86 4.57
N MET A 35 5.04 -6.69 5.31
CA MET A 35 6.47 -6.90 5.09
C MET A 35 6.74 -7.49 3.70
N ILE A 36 5.98 -8.50 3.28
CA ILE A 36 6.11 -9.09 1.95
C ILE A 36 5.83 -8.04 0.86
N ALA A 37 4.78 -7.24 1.02
CA ALA A 37 4.44 -6.18 0.08
C ALA A 37 5.60 -5.17 -0.07
N ILE A 38 6.18 -4.72 1.04
CA ILE A 38 7.34 -3.82 1.03
C ILE A 38 8.52 -4.47 0.31
N VAL A 39 8.86 -5.72 0.64
CA VAL A 39 9.97 -6.43 -0.03
C VAL A 39 9.76 -6.52 -1.53
N ILE A 40 8.56 -6.90 -1.98
CA ILE A 40 8.24 -7.00 -3.41
C ILE A 40 8.38 -5.65 -4.09
N CYS A 41 7.81 -4.58 -3.51
CA CYS A 41 7.91 -3.23 -4.06
C CYS A 41 9.36 -2.75 -4.14
N THR A 42 10.16 -3.01 -3.10
CA THR A 42 11.58 -2.65 -3.10
C THR A 42 12.34 -3.40 -4.18
N VAL A 43 12.15 -4.72 -4.30
CA VAL A 43 12.82 -5.56 -5.32
C VAL A 43 12.41 -5.12 -6.73
N ALA A 44 11.13 -4.86 -6.96
CA ALA A 44 10.63 -4.37 -8.24
C ALA A 44 11.24 -3.02 -8.65
N THR A 45 11.61 -2.18 -7.67
CA THR A 45 12.19 -0.85 -7.91
C THR A 45 13.70 -0.91 -8.22
N ILE A 46 14.39 -2.05 -8.00
CA ILE A 46 15.84 -2.16 -8.23
C ILE A 46 16.20 -1.93 -9.70
N VAL A 47 15.50 -2.57 -10.63
CA VAL A 47 15.78 -2.45 -12.08
C VAL A 47 15.60 -1.00 -12.59
N PRO A 48 14.45 -0.33 -12.38
CA PRO A 48 14.27 1.04 -12.86
C PRO A 48 15.17 2.05 -12.13
N SER A 49 15.48 1.85 -10.85
CA SER A 49 16.38 2.76 -10.12
C SER A 49 17.83 2.65 -10.61
N LEU A 50 18.32 1.45 -10.91
CA LEU A 50 19.64 1.25 -11.52
C LEU A 50 19.71 1.84 -12.93
N TYR A 51 18.64 1.69 -13.72
CA TYR A 51 18.55 2.31 -15.03
C TYR A 51 18.62 3.84 -14.90
N ALA A 52 17.86 4.43 -13.99
CA ALA A 52 17.88 5.88 -13.74
C ALA A 52 19.24 6.38 -13.24
N ALA A 53 19.93 5.62 -12.39
CA ALA A 53 21.25 5.99 -11.87
C ALA A 53 22.36 6.00 -12.95
N ASN A 54 22.18 5.24 -14.04
CA ASN A 54 23.13 5.19 -15.14
C ASN A 54 22.86 6.24 -16.24
N LEU A 55 21.76 7.00 -16.15
CA LEU A 55 21.49 8.09 -17.08
C LEU A 55 22.49 9.23 -16.83
N LYS A 56 23.12 9.72 -17.89
CA LYS A 56 23.99 10.91 -17.78
C LYS A 56 23.12 12.08 -17.31
N PRO A 57 23.54 12.86 -16.29
CA PRO A 57 22.75 13.97 -15.76
C PRO A 57 22.47 15.06 -16.81
N ALA A 58 23.31 15.16 -17.84
CA ALA A 58 23.08 16.02 -18.99
C ALA A 58 21.85 15.60 -19.81
N ASP A 59 21.56 14.30 -19.95
CA ASP A 59 20.40 13.80 -20.71
C ASP A 59 19.09 13.97 -19.92
N GLY A 60 19.14 13.90 -18.58
CA GLY A 60 17.98 14.17 -17.72
C GLY A 60 17.51 15.63 -17.77
N PHE A 61 18.43 16.58 -17.92
CA PHE A 61 18.11 18.01 -18.08
C PHE A 61 17.66 18.39 -19.49
N ARG A 62 17.98 17.58 -20.51
CA ARG A 62 17.63 17.86 -21.92
C ARG A 62 16.19 17.51 -22.28
N ASN A 63 15.50 16.74 -21.43
CA ASN A 63 14.11 16.32 -21.62
C ASN A 63 13.13 16.97 -20.62
N GLN A 64 13.50 18.13 -20.04
CA GLN A 64 12.61 19.03 -19.31
C GLN A 64 12.43 20.32 -20.10
#